data_AF-A0A969S019-F1
#
_entry.id   AF-A0A969S019-F1
#
_cell.length_a   1.000
_cell.length_b   1.000
_cell.length_c   1.000
_cell.angle_alpha   90.00
_cell.angle_beta   90.00
_cell.angle_gamma   90.00
#
_symmetry.space_group_name_H-M   'P 1'
#
loop_
_entity.id
_entity.type
_entity.pdbx_description
1 polymer ?
#
loop_
_entity_poly.entity_id
_entity_poly.type
_entity_poly.pdbx_seq_one_letter_code
_entity_poly.pdbx_strand_id
1 'polypeptide(L)'
;MMARTQATKPEAQAPVMPPISVPPLRVRAIESVDVPDLPHSKSPQFSSHANHSNPMLPLGLLQDIAKEVMTWQTQLKTVHDAVQALYDEGPIVNAWLEAVNESERQSLGADGKGVDGKSVELTMAGRYCVCGLDKTGQVWRKLCPPDQLPLVSLAIARHQKLRLLLNQKESIDRRLQQLAQTLTVLRGRLRA
;
A
#
# COMPACT_ATOMS: atom_id res chain seq x y z
N MET A 1 -42.79 -71.09 -23.17
CA MET A 1 -43.86 -70.20 -22.66
C MET A 1 -43.52 -69.82 -21.23
N MET A 2 -43.81 -68.58 -20.81
CA MET A 2 -43.62 -68.03 -19.45
C MET A 2 -42.16 -67.98 -18.93
N ALA A 3 -41.81 -67.20 -17.89
CA ALA A 3 -42.03 -65.76 -17.61
C ALA A 3 -41.20 -65.32 -16.37
N ARG A 4 -40.82 -64.02 -16.27
CA ARG A 4 -40.46 -63.26 -15.04
C ARG A 4 -39.15 -63.67 -14.29
N THR A 5 -38.13 -62.79 -14.16
CA THR A 5 -37.86 -61.75 -13.11
C THR A 5 -37.68 -62.31 -11.69
N GLN A 6 -36.78 -61.83 -10.80
CA GLN A 6 -36.05 -60.54 -10.72
C GLN A 6 -34.83 -60.60 -9.75
N ALA A 7 -34.26 -59.42 -9.40
CA ALA A 7 -33.34 -59.11 -8.28
C ALA A 7 -31.85 -59.51 -8.41
N THR A 8 -30.86 -58.84 -7.76
CA THR A 8 -30.42 -57.41 -7.67
C THR A 8 -29.37 -57.28 -6.55
N LYS A 9 -28.09 -57.07 -6.88
CA LYS A 9 -27.00 -56.61 -5.97
C LYS A 9 -25.74 -56.33 -6.81
N PRO A 10 -24.77 -55.46 -6.41
CA PRO A 10 -24.80 -54.39 -5.41
C PRO A 10 -25.08 -53.04 -6.14
N GLU A 11 -24.53 -51.84 -5.90
CA GLU A 11 -23.54 -51.32 -4.93
C GLU A 11 -23.75 -49.81 -4.66
N ALA A 12 -23.20 -49.29 -3.55
CA ALA A 12 -23.30 -47.89 -3.16
C ALA A 12 -22.42 -46.95 -4.02
N GLN A 13 -23.04 -46.13 -4.87
CA GLN A 13 -22.36 -45.01 -5.53
C GLN A 13 -22.28 -43.79 -4.60
N ALA A 14 -21.06 -43.30 -4.37
CA ALA A 14 -20.83 -42.00 -3.74
C ALA A 14 -21.32 -40.86 -4.66
N PRO A 15 -21.78 -39.72 -4.12
CA PRO A 15 -22.25 -38.60 -4.93
C PRO A 15 -21.09 -37.90 -5.63
N VAL A 16 -20.81 -38.31 -6.87
CA VAL A 16 -19.90 -37.60 -7.77
C VAL A 16 -20.54 -36.27 -8.14
N MET A 17 -20.11 -35.18 -7.50
CA MET A 17 -20.48 -33.84 -7.91
C MET A 17 -19.98 -33.60 -9.34
N PRO A 18 -20.82 -33.09 -10.26
CA PRO A 18 -20.35 -32.72 -11.59
C PRO A 18 -19.34 -31.57 -11.47
N PRO A 19 -18.25 -31.57 -12.25
CA PRO A 19 -17.34 -30.42 -12.28
C PRO A 19 -18.12 -29.20 -12.78
N ILE A 20 -18.15 -28.14 -11.97
CA ILE A 20 -18.81 -26.87 -12.33
C ILE A 20 -17.95 -26.18 -13.38
N SER A 21 -18.14 -26.59 -14.63
CA SER A 21 -17.55 -25.97 -15.81
C SER A 21 -18.20 -24.60 -16.04
N VAL A 22 -17.78 -23.60 -15.27
CA VAL A 22 -18.13 -22.20 -15.50
C VAL A 22 -17.78 -21.83 -16.95
N PRO A 23 -18.76 -21.50 -17.81
CA PRO A 23 -18.45 -21.05 -19.15
C PRO A 23 -17.70 -19.71 -19.06
N PRO A 24 -16.67 -19.47 -19.88
CA PRO A 24 -16.02 -18.18 -19.91
C PRO A 24 -17.05 -17.11 -20.25
N LEU A 25 -17.10 -16.04 -19.45
CA LEU A 25 -18.01 -14.92 -19.66
C LEU A 25 -17.74 -14.32 -21.05
N ARG A 26 -18.64 -14.60 -22.01
CA ARG A 26 -18.62 -13.93 -23.31
C ARG A 26 -18.95 -12.47 -23.07
N VAL A 27 -17.91 -11.64 -23.04
CA VAL A 27 -18.02 -10.20 -23.28
C VAL A 27 -18.73 -10.05 -24.62
N ARG A 28 -20.00 -9.65 -24.59
CA ARG A 28 -20.67 -9.17 -25.80
C ARG A 28 -19.88 -7.96 -26.28
N ALA A 29 -19.67 -7.85 -27.59
CA ALA A 29 -19.22 -6.59 -28.15
C ALA A 29 -20.25 -5.52 -27.77
N ILE A 30 -19.83 -4.55 -26.98
CA ILE A 30 -20.66 -3.43 -26.58
C ILE A 30 -20.71 -2.52 -27.82
N GLU A 31 -21.89 -2.42 -28.44
CA GLU A 31 -22.15 -1.42 -29.47
C GLU A 31 -21.85 -0.03 -28.90
N SER A 32 -21.32 0.87 -29.73
CA SER A 32 -20.65 2.11 -29.31
C SER A 32 -21.49 2.95 -28.32
N VAL A 33 -21.19 2.80 -27.03
CA VAL A 33 -21.56 3.78 -26.01
C VAL A 33 -20.63 4.97 -26.19
N ASP A 34 -21.20 6.17 -26.33
CA ASP A 34 -20.44 7.41 -26.37
C ASP A 34 -19.60 7.53 -25.09
N VAL A 35 -18.29 7.37 -25.24
CA VAL A 35 -17.32 7.63 -24.17
C VAL A 35 -17.07 9.14 -24.19
N PRO A 36 -17.21 9.87 -23.07
CA PRO A 36 -16.84 11.27 -23.03
C PRO A 36 -15.33 11.39 -23.33
N ASP A 37 -14.99 11.98 -24.47
CA ASP A 37 -13.63 12.04 -24.99
C ASP A 37 -12.65 12.54 -23.94
N LEU A 38 -11.63 11.73 -23.63
CA LEU A 38 -10.53 12.19 -22.79
C LEU A 38 -9.82 13.33 -23.54
N PRO A 39 -9.57 14.48 -22.90
CA PRO A 39 -8.97 15.62 -23.58
C PRO A 39 -7.59 15.22 -24.10
N HIS A 40 -7.48 15.02 -25.42
CA HIS A 40 -6.24 14.59 -26.06
C HIS A 40 -5.12 15.55 -25.66
N SER A 41 -4.09 15.02 -24.99
CA SER A 41 -2.89 15.76 -24.63
C SER A 41 -2.11 16.10 -25.89
N LYS A 42 -2.51 17.18 -26.57
CA LYS A 42 -1.84 17.72 -27.76
C LYS A 42 -0.40 18.03 -27.38
N SER A 43 0.51 17.15 -27.78
CA SER A 43 1.95 17.35 -27.65
C SER A 43 2.29 18.69 -28.30
N PRO A 44 2.86 19.67 -27.57
CA PRO A 44 3.05 21.02 -28.10
C PRO A 44 3.97 20.96 -29.32
N GLN A 45 3.44 21.30 -30.48
CA GLN A 45 4.22 21.47 -31.70
C GLN A 45 4.99 22.78 -31.59
N PHE A 46 6.24 22.69 -31.12
CA PHE A 46 7.14 23.83 -31.03
C PHE A 46 7.44 24.38 -32.44
N SER A 47 6.86 25.54 -32.76
CA SER A 47 7.11 26.22 -34.03
C SER A 47 8.58 26.63 -34.15
N SER A 48 9.25 26.20 -35.23
CA SER A 48 10.69 26.39 -35.43
C SER A 48 11.12 27.85 -35.70
N HIS A 49 10.19 28.81 -35.71
CA HIS A 49 10.43 30.18 -36.20
C HIS A 49 10.60 31.25 -35.11
N ALA A 50 10.31 30.95 -33.84
CA ALA A 50 10.23 31.95 -32.76
C ALA A 50 11.47 32.08 -31.86
N ASN A 51 12.45 31.15 -31.94
CA ASN A 51 13.64 31.12 -31.07
C ASN A 51 14.92 31.64 -31.79
N HIS A 52 14.80 32.61 -32.69
CA HIS A 52 15.95 33.11 -33.45
C HIS A 52 16.87 33.97 -32.56
N SER A 53 18.01 33.39 -32.17
CA SER A 53 19.20 34.08 -31.63
C SER A 53 19.04 34.89 -30.33
N ASN A 54 17.97 34.76 -29.56
CA ASN A 54 17.85 35.44 -28.26
C ASN A 54 18.49 34.61 -27.12
N PRO A 55 19.63 35.01 -26.54
CA PRO A 55 20.29 34.26 -25.47
C PRO A 55 19.58 34.36 -24.11
N MET A 56 18.68 35.34 -23.94
CA MET A 56 17.97 35.55 -22.66
C MET A 56 16.97 34.44 -22.36
N LEU A 57 16.37 33.80 -23.38
CA LEU A 57 15.39 32.73 -23.16
C LEU A 57 16.06 31.45 -22.62
N PRO A 58 17.15 30.92 -23.20
CA PRO A 58 17.91 29.82 -22.59
C PRO A 58 18.46 30.17 -21.20
N LEU A 59 18.91 31.41 -20.97
CA LEU A 59 19.43 31.85 -19.68
C LEU A 59 18.34 31.90 -18.60
N GLY A 60 17.16 32.43 -18.92
CA GLY A 60 16.00 32.43 -18.02
C GLY A 60 15.57 31.02 -17.63
N LEU A 61 15.42 30.12 -18.62
CA LEU A 61 15.09 28.71 -18.37
C LEU A 61 16.10 28.02 -17.43
N LEU A 62 17.39 28.32 -17.55
CA LEU A 62 18.42 27.79 -16.62
C LEU A 62 18.29 28.37 -15.20
N GLN A 63 17.87 29.64 -15.05
CA GLN A 63 17.59 30.25 -13.74
C GLN A 63 16.33 29.68 -13.10
N ASP A 64 15.27 29.45 -13.88
CA ASP A 64 14.03 28.82 -13.40
C ASP A 64 14.27 27.35 -12.97
N ILE A 65 15.03 26.58 -13.76
CA ILE A 65 15.45 25.22 -13.38
C ILE A 65 16.29 25.25 -12.08
N ALA A 66 17.21 26.19 -11.93
CA ALA A 66 18.00 26.33 -10.70
C ALA A 66 17.10 26.66 -9.49
N LYS A 67 16.09 27.51 -9.66
CA LYS A 67 15.09 27.86 -8.63
C LYS A 67 14.21 26.66 -8.25
N GLU A 68 13.83 25.81 -9.20
CA GLU A 68 13.15 24.53 -8.90
C GLU A 68 14.06 23.59 -8.11
N VAL A 69 15.33 23.42 -8.51
CA VAL A 69 16.30 22.58 -7.78
C VAL A 69 16.50 23.05 -6.34
N MET A 70 16.67 24.35 -6.11
CA MET A 70 16.78 24.90 -4.74
C MET A 70 15.49 24.69 -3.93
N THR A 71 14.33 24.70 -4.58
CA THR A 71 13.04 24.37 -3.94
C THR A 71 12.99 22.90 -3.53
N TRP A 72 13.41 21.98 -4.40
CA TRP A 72 13.44 20.54 -4.12
C TRP A 72 14.49 20.20 -3.05
N GLN A 73 15.65 20.87 -3.06
CA GLN A 73 16.70 20.73 -2.03
C GLN A 73 16.22 21.24 -0.67
N THR A 74 15.45 22.34 -0.63
CA THR A 74 14.78 22.81 0.59
C THR A 74 13.75 21.78 1.08
N GLN A 75 12.89 21.26 0.21
CA GLN A 75 11.90 20.22 0.55
C GLN A 75 12.57 18.94 1.08
N LEU A 76 13.68 18.51 0.49
CA LEU A 76 14.45 17.34 0.92
C LEU A 76 14.98 17.53 2.35
N LYS A 77 15.47 18.74 2.68
CA LYS A 77 15.86 19.09 4.05
C LYS A 77 14.65 19.07 4.99
N THR A 78 13.54 19.72 4.64
CA THR A 78 12.32 19.72 5.47
C THR A 78 11.83 18.30 5.77
N VAL A 79 11.92 17.37 4.80
CA VAL A 79 11.58 15.96 5.00
C VAL A 79 12.56 15.25 5.92
N HIS A 80 13.86 15.54 5.84
CA HIS A 80 14.86 15.01 6.78
C HIS A 80 14.61 15.50 8.21
N ASP A 81 14.44 16.82 8.40
CA ASP A 81 14.16 17.44 9.69
C ASP A 81 12.85 16.90 10.30
N ALA A 82 11.81 16.68 9.48
CA ALA A 82 10.55 16.08 9.89
C ALA A 82 10.63 14.58 10.22
N VAL A 83 11.58 13.84 9.63
CA VAL A 83 11.88 12.45 10.01
C VAL A 83 12.62 12.41 11.35
N GLN A 84 13.59 13.30 11.60
CA GLN A 84 14.29 13.38 12.87
C GLN A 84 13.32 13.67 14.03
N ALA A 85 12.50 14.70 13.90
CA ALA A 85 11.49 15.05 14.90
C ALA A 85 10.51 13.91 15.22
N LEU A 86 10.25 13.01 14.26
CA LEU A 86 9.36 11.85 14.42
C LEU A 86 10.04 10.72 15.25
N TYR A 87 11.37 10.61 15.22
CA TYR A 87 12.11 9.77 16.17
C TYR A 87 12.20 10.40 17.56
N ASP A 88 12.40 11.72 17.65
CA ASP A 88 12.43 12.46 18.92
C ASP A 88 11.07 12.44 19.65
N GLU A 89 9.98 12.35 18.88
CA GLU A 89 8.61 12.12 19.34
C GLU A 89 8.42 10.80 20.15
N GLY A 90 9.28 9.79 19.95
CA GLY A 90 9.24 8.51 20.67
C GLY A 90 9.00 7.27 19.78
N PRO A 91 8.45 6.17 20.32
CA PRO A 91 8.47 4.87 19.64
C PRO A 91 7.61 4.83 18.36
N ILE A 92 8.09 4.01 17.41
CA ILE A 92 7.52 3.79 16.07
C ILE A 92 7.33 2.28 15.90
N VAL A 93 6.13 1.82 15.54
CA VAL A 93 5.80 0.39 15.45
C VAL A 93 5.17 0.05 14.10
N ASN A 94 5.79 -0.85 13.35
CA ASN A 94 5.22 -1.44 12.13
C ASN A 94 4.27 -2.59 12.49
N ALA A 95 3.04 -2.24 12.88
CA ALA A 95 1.98 -3.16 13.23
C ALA A 95 0.62 -2.56 12.82
N TRP A 96 -0.43 -3.38 12.94
CA TRP A 96 -1.83 -2.94 12.86
C TRP A 96 -2.60 -3.42 14.10
N LEU A 97 -3.78 -2.84 14.32
CA LEU A 97 -4.68 -3.21 15.41
C LEU A 97 -5.86 -4.00 14.81
N GLU A 98 -6.11 -5.19 15.34
CA GLU A 98 -7.28 -6.01 15.02
C GLU A 98 -8.22 -6.07 16.23
N ALA A 99 -9.53 -6.14 16.00
CA ALA A 99 -10.50 -6.43 17.05
C ALA A 99 -10.50 -7.93 17.33
N VAL A 100 -10.39 -8.33 18.60
CA VAL A 100 -10.34 -9.75 18.99
C VAL A 100 -11.75 -10.31 19.03
N ASN A 101 -12.02 -11.36 18.24
CA ASN A 101 -13.32 -12.03 18.25
C ASN A 101 -13.48 -12.90 19.50
N GLU A 102 -14.72 -13.17 19.93
CA GLU A 102 -15.01 -13.97 21.14
C GLU A 102 -14.32 -15.35 21.12
N SER A 103 -14.28 -15.99 19.95
CA SER A 103 -13.61 -17.27 19.71
C SER A 103 -12.07 -17.19 19.80
N GLU A 104 -11.46 -16.04 19.51
CA GLU A 104 -10.01 -15.82 19.57
C GLU A 104 -9.55 -15.45 20.98
N ARG A 105 -10.43 -14.89 21.82
CA ARG A 105 -10.15 -14.66 23.25
C ARG A 105 -9.85 -15.96 23.99
N GLN A 106 -10.52 -17.05 23.62
CA GLN A 106 -10.35 -18.36 24.25
C GLN A 106 -9.02 -19.04 23.88
N SER A 107 -8.50 -18.82 22.66
CA SER A 107 -7.21 -19.39 22.23
C SER A 107 -6.00 -18.57 22.67
N LEU A 108 -6.14 -17.25 22.81
CA LEU A 108 -5.07 -16.35 23.27
C LEU A 108 -4.93 -16.26 24.81
N GLY A 109 -5.86 -16.83 25.59
CA GLY A 109 -5.89 -16.76 27.05
C GLY A 109 -5.35 -18.00 27.81
N ALA A 110 -4.85 -19.01 27.10
CA ALA A 110 -4.67 -20.36 27.66
C ALA A 110 -3.57 -20.54 28.73
N ASP A 111 -2.61 -19.61 28.87
CA ASP A 111 -1.53 -19.67 29.88
C ASP A 111 -1.95 -19.10 31.27
N GLY A 112 -3.20 -18.69 31.43
CA GLY A 112 -3.72 -18.08 32.67
C GLY A 112 -4.02 -19.09 33.79
N LYS A 113 -3.00 -19.66 34.44
CA LYS A 113 -3.16 -20.58 35.59
C LYS A 113 -3.56 -19.86 36.90
N GLY A 114 -4.75 -19.27 36.93
CA GLY A 114 -5.34 -18.61 38.09
C GLY A 114 -6.34 -19.49 38.84
N VAL A 115 -6.16 -19.61 40.16
CA VAL A 115 -7.14 -20.17 41.09
C VAL A 115 -8.03 -19.02 41.63
N ASP A 116 -9.16 -19.36 42.23
CA ASP A 116 -10.16 -18.48 42.86
C ASP A 116 -11.08 -17.68 41.90
N GLY A 117 -12.34 -18.11 41.84
CA GLY A 117 -13.33 -17.59 40.91
C GLY A 117 -13.95 -16.25 41.31
N LYS A 118 -13.32 -15.14 40.92
CA LYS A 118 -13.91 -13.79 41.02
C LYS A 118 -14.35 -13.28 39.64
N SER A 119 -15.57 -13.62 39.24
CA SER A 119 -16.13 -13.45 37.88
C SER A 119 -16.48 -11.99 37.49
N VAL A 120 -15.61 -11.01 37.77
CA VAL A 120 -15.89 -9.57 37.58
C VAL A 120 -14.70 -8.78 36.99
N GLU A 121 -14.04 -9.31 35.95
CA GLU A 121 -13.13 -8.50 35.11
C GLU A 121 -12.93 -8.94 33.64
N LEU A 122 -13.49 -10.09 33.22
CA LEU A 122 -13.28 -10.65 31.86
C LEU A 122 -13.80 -9.76 30.71
N THR A 123 -14.67 -8.78 30.98
CA THR A 123 -15.36 -7.99 29.94
C THR A 123 -14.50 -6.91 29.28
N MET A 124 -13.38 -6.51 29.89
CA MET A 124 -12.55 -5.38 29.40
C MET A 124 -11.10 -5.73 29.01
N ALA A 125 -10.58 -6.89 29.41
CA ALA A 125 -9.33 -7.40 28.84
C ALA A 125 -9.49 -7.74 27.34
N GLY A 126 -8.47 -7.43 26.53
CA GLY A 126 -8.36 -7.92 25.15
C GLY A 126 -9.61 -7.71 24.27
N ARG A 127 -10.00 -6.45 24.02
CA ARG A 127 -10.85 -6.11 22.85
C ARG A 127 -10.04 -5.90 21.57
N TYR A 128 -8.75 -5.62 21.69
CA TYR A 128 -7.85 -5.40 20.56
C TYR A 128 -6.55 -6.20 20.74
N CYS A 129 -6.00 -6.67 19.62
CA CYS A 129 -4.65 -7.22 19.56
C CYS A 129 -3.79 -6.39 18.60
N VAL A 130 -2.49 -6.35 18.89
CA VAL A 130 -1.46 -5.81 18.03
C VAL A 130 -0.97 -6.95 17.15
N CYS A 131 -1.06 -6.76 15.84
CA CYS A 131 -0.70 -7.76 14.84
C CYS A 131 0.41 -7.19 13.96
N GLY A 132 1.41 -8.01 13.64
CA GLY A 132 2.58 -7.57 12.88
C GLY A 132 3.19 -8.70 12.08
N LEU A 133 4.11 -8.34 11.18
CA LEU A 133 4.91 -9.30 10.41
C LEU A 133 6.33 -9.33 10.97
N ASP A 134 6.83 -10.54 11.23
CA ASP A 134 8.25 -10.76 11.49
C ASP A 134 9.09 -10.69 10.21
N LYS A 135 10.41 -10.66 10.38
CA LYS A 135 11.40 -10.67 9.28
C LYS A 135 11.27 -11.89 8.35
N THR A 136 10.60 -12.95 8.80
CA THR A 136 10.29 -14.17 8.05
C THR A 136 8.97 -14.10 7.27
N GLY A 137 8.19 -13.03 7.41
CA GLY A 137 6.83 -12.91 6.84
C GLY A 137 5.75 -13.63 7.65
N GLN A 138 6.09 -14.21 8.81
CA GLN A 138 5.09 -14.82 9.70
C GLN A 138 4.34 -13.74 10.48
N VAL A 139 3.02 -13.92 10.65
CA VAL A 139 2.20 -13.01 11.46
C VAL A 139 2.33 -13.37 12.94
N TRP A 140 2.74 -12.40 13.76
CA TRP A 140 2.60 -12.46 15.21
C TRP A 140 1.39 -11.66 15.68
N ARG A 141 0.82 -12.06 16.82
CA ARG A 141 -0.32 -11.40 17.46
C ARG A 141 -0.07 -11.29 18.97
N LYS A 142 -0.36 -10.14 19.57
CA LYS A 142 -0.28 -9.91 21.01
C LYS A 142 -1.51 -9.16 21.52
N LEU A 143 -2.14 -9.65 22.58
CA LEU A 143 -3.26 -8.95 23.21
C LEU A 143 -2.81 -7.59 23.75
N CYS A 144 -3.58 -6.53 23.44
CA CYS A 144 -3.36 -5.19 23.97
C CYS A 144 -4.30 -4.94 25.16
N PRO A 145 -3.79 -4.57 26.36
CA PRO A 145 -4.66 -4.03 27.41
C PRO A 145 -5.22 -2.67 26.95
N PRO A 146 -6.43 -2.28 27.38
CA PRO A 146 -7.09 -1.07 26.90
C PRO A 146 -6.29 0.21 27.19
N ASP A 147 -5.53 0.24 28.28
CA ASP A 147 -4.67 1.35 28.72
C ASP A 147 -3.49 1.62 27.76
N GLN A 148 -2.94 0.58 27.12
CA GLN A 148 -1.83 0.72 26.17
C GLN A 148 -2.29 1.04 24.74
N LEU A 149 -3.59 0.92 24.45
CA LEU A 149 -4.15 1.11 23.11
C LEU A 149 -3.85 2.50 22.51
N PRO A 150 -3.91 3.63 23.25
CA PRO A 150 -3.58 4.96 22.70
C PRO A 150 -2.08 5.11 22.38
N LEU A 151 -1.20 4.49 23.16
CA LEU A 151 0.24 4.53 22.94
C LEU A 151 0.62 3.71 21.69
N VAL A 152 0.00 2.53 21.51
CA VAL A 152 0.20 1.69 20.34
C VAL A 152 -0.38 2.34 19.07
N SER A 153 -1.58 2.91 19.12
CA SER A 153 -2.17 3.57 17.95
C SER A 153 -1.35 4.79 17.50
N LEU A 154 -0.80 5.57 18.44
CA LEU A 154 0.14 6.66 18.15
C LEU A 154 1.44 6.14 17.52
N ALA A 155 2.03 5.06 18.06
CA ALA A 155 3.26 4.46 17.51
C ALA A 155 3.07 3.88 16.09
N ILE A 156 1.87 3.38 15.78
CA ILE A 156 1.47 2.93 14.44
C ILE A 156 1.25 4.13 13.51
N ALA A 157 0.55 5.18 13.97
CA ALA A 157 0.34 6.41 13.19
C ALA A 157 1.68 7.10 12.84
N ARG A 158 2.65 7.10 13.77
CA ARG A 158 4.03 7.51 13.51
C ARG A 158 4.70 6.67 12.43
N HIS A 159 4.53 5.35 12.44
CA HIS A 159 5.08 4.50 11.38
C HIS A 159 4.47 4.83 9.99
N GLN A 160 3.16 5.10 9.94
CA GLN A 160 2.49 5.54 8.71
C GLN A 160 3.02 6.91 8.23
N LYS A 161 3.14 7.90 9.13
CA LYS A 161 3.74 9.23 8.88
C LYS A 161 5.19 9.11 8.36
N LEU A 162 6.00 8.23 8.95
CA LEU A 162 7.37 7.94 8.50
C LEU A 162 7.39 7.36 7.08
N ARG A 163 6.51 6.40 6.76
CA ARG A 163 6.42 5.84 5.40
C ARG A 163 6.03 6.89 4.36
N LEU A 164 5.13 7.82 4.70
CA LEU A 164 4.76 8.94 3.81
C LEU A 164 5.96 9.88 3.56
N LEU A 165 6.70 10.25 4.62
CA LEU A 165 7.91 11.08 4.50
C LEU A 165 9.01 10.40 3.64
N LEU A 166 9.24 9.10 3.82
CA LEU A 166 10.21 8.35 3.02
C LEU A 166 9.80 8.25 1.55
N ASN A 167 8.51 8.00 1.25
CA ASN A 167 8.00 8.03 -0.12
C ASN A 167 8.16 9.41 -0.77
N GLN A 168 7.92 10.50 -0.02
CA GLN A 168 8.14 11.86 -0.49
C GLN A 168 9.62 12.14 -0.77
N LYS A 169 10.52 11.70 0.11
CA LYS A 169 11.98 11.79 -0.06
C LYS A 169 12.42 11.12 -1.36
N GLU A 170 12.01 9.87 -1.58
CA GLU A 170 12.35 9.13 -2.81
C GLU A 170 11.81 9.80 -4.07
N SER A 171 10.61 10.40 -4.03
CA SER A 171 10.05 11.15 -5.15
C SER A 171 10.92 12.37 -5.51
N ILE A 172 11.40 13.10 -4.52
CA ILE A 172 12.30 14.25 -4.69
C ILE A 172 13.68 13.81 -5.21
N ASP A 173 14.27 12.77 -4.61
CA ASP A 173 15.57 12.20 -5.03
C ASP A 173 15.52 11.73 -6.50
N ARG A 174 14.45 11.03 -6.91
CA ARG A 174 14.26 10.58 -8.30
C ARG A 174 14.15 11.75 -9.27
N ARG A 175 13.42 12.82 -8.93
CA ARG A 175 13.30 14.04 -9.76
C ARG A 175 14.64 14.74 -9.95
N LEU A 176 15.43 14.89 -8.88
CA LEU A 176 16.78 15.46 -8.93
C LEU A 176 17.71 14.62 -9.83
N GLN A 177 17.65 13.28 -9.72
CA GLN A 177 18.44 12.37 -10.57
C GLN A 177 18.04 12.47 -12.05
N GLN A 178 16.74 12.46 -12.37
CA GLN A 178 16.23 12.61 -13.74
C GLN A 178 16.64 13.95 -14.37
N LEU A 179 16.57 15.04 -13.60
CA LEU A 179 17.02 16.36 -14.05
C LEU A 179 18.54 16.37 -14.31
N ALA A 180 19.34 15.81 -13.40
CA ALA A 180 20.80 15.75 -13.55
C ALA A 180 21.24 14.94 -14.79
N GLN A 181 20.56 13.81 -15.06
CA GLN A 181 20.75 13.03 -16.28
C GLN A 181 20.41 13.85 -17.54
N THR A 182 19.24 14.51 -17.54
CA THR A 182 18.76 15.33 -18.66
C THR A 182 19.71 16.50 -18.96
N LEU A 183 20.12 17.25 -17.93
CA LEU A 183 21.08 18.35 -18.06
C LEU A 183 22.47 17.87 -18.51
N THR A 184 22.89 16.65 -18.13
CA THR A 184 24.15 16.06 -18.60
C THR A 184 24.10 15.74 -20.09
N VAL A 185 22.99 15.17 -20.59
CA VAL A 185 22.78 14.92 -22.03
C VAL A 185 22.73 16.24 -22.82
N LEU A 186 22.02 17.26 -22.32
CA LEU A 186 21.98 18.59 -22.94
C LEU A 186 23.36 19.24 -22.98
N ARG A 187 24.13 19.18 -21.89
CA ARG A 187 25.52 19.67 -21.82
C ARG A 187 26.46 18.94 -22.77
N GLY A 188 26.21 17.66 -23.05
CA GLY A 188 26.91 16.90 -24.10
C GLY A 188 26.60 17.45 -25.49
N ARG A 189 25.32 17.66 -25.82
CA ARG A 189 24.87 18.22 -27.10
C ARG A 189 25.32 19.66 -27.36
N LEU A 190 25.70 20.41 -26.32
CA LEU A 190 26.24 21.78 -26.40
C LEU A 190 27.78 21.82 -26.48
N ARG A 191 28.44 20.67 -26.62
CA ARG A 191 29.91 20.51 -26.65
C ARG A 191 30.42 19.69 -27.85
N ALA A 192 29.50 19.22 -28.69
CA ALA A 192 29.76 18.51 -29.94
C ALA A 192 29.35 19.39 -31.12
#